data_AF-A0A0D1LH03-F1
#
_entry.id   AF-A0A0D1LH03-F1
#
_cell.length_a   1.000
_cell.length_b   1.000
_cell.length_c   1.000
_cell.angle_alpha   90.00
_cell.angle_beta   90.00
_cell.angle_gamma   90.00
#
_symmetry.space_group_name_H-M   'P 1'
#
loop_
_entity.id
_entity.type
_entity.pdbx_description
1 polymer ?
#
loop_
_entity_poly.entity_id
_entity_poly.type
_entity_poly.pdbx_seq_one_letter_code
_entity_poly.pdbx_strand_id
1 'polypeptide(L)'
;MMLVGMASQPSAWADPPTFPDMSRYTPVNSVDYEVDASTPGIHARQVVFLTPDGITCDFMMPPAAICTGNNFPSVPPATTGLNSIGTDYGLAPIGSGIPQTNNLRTLPPFHTLTVNGVTCGVDDKRTTACKDSQGHGFVLSPNGSGWLPQV
;
A
#
# COMPACT_ATOMS: atom_id res chain seq x y z
N MET A 1 -51.74 -14.41 -12.34
CA MET A 1 -50.95 -13.14 -12.48
C MET A 1 -50.68 -12.64 -11.06
N MET A 2 -49.49 -12.47 -10.51
CA MET A 2 -48.08 -12.72 -10.84
C MET A 2 -47.39 -12.97 -9.48
N LEU A 3 -46.56 -13.99 -9.37
CA LEU A 3 -45.70 -14.22 -8.20
C LEU A 3 -44.52 -13.26 -8.29
N VAL A 4 -44.38 -12.34 -7.34
CA VAL A 4 -43.21 -11.44 -7.25
C VAL A 4 -42.10 -12.20 -6.55
N GLY A 5 -41.14 -12.70 -7.32
CA GLY A 5 -39.92 -13.32 -6.81
C GLY A 5 -38.99 -12.26 -6.25
N MET A 6 -38.71 -12.33 -4.95
CA MET A 6 -37.65 -11.55 -4.32
C MET A 6 -36.31 -12.18 -4.75
N ALA A 7 -35.64 -11.56 -5.71
CA ALA A 7 -34.26 -11.92 -6.06
C ALA A 7 -33.34 -11.45 -4.93
N SER A 8 -32.95 -12.37 -4.04
CA SER A 8 -31.84 -12.19 -3.12
C SER A 8 -30.55 -12.07 -3.95
N GLN A 9 -30.08 -10.83 -4.12
CA GLN A 9 -28.76 -10.58 -4.70
C GLN A 9 -27.71 -11.14 -3.74
N PRO A 10 -26.77 -12.00 -4.18
CA PRO A 10 -25.63 -12.35 -3.38
C PRO A 10 -24.80 -11.08 -3.16
N SER A 11 -24.70 -10.64 -1.92
CA SER A 11 -23.64 -9.72 -1.50
C SER A 11 -22.33 -10.47 -1.70
N ALA A 12 -21.68 -10.28 -2.84
CA ALA A 12 -20.33 -10.76 -3.08
C ALA A 12 -19.39 -9.95 -2.17
N TRP A 13 -19.32 -10.33 -0.90
CA TRP A 13 -18.20 -9.98 -0.04
C TRP A 13 -17.03 -10.76 -0.63
N ALA A 14 -16.20 -10.10 -1.43
CA ALA A 14 -14.92 -10.67 -1.80
C ALA A 14 -14.22 -11.07 -0.49
N ASP A 15 -13.74 -12.31 -0.40
CA ASP A 15 -12.94 -12.74 0.73
C ASP A 15 -11.81 -11.72 0.95
N PRO A 16 -11.46 -11.40 2.21
CA PRO A 16 -10.36 -10.49 2.48
C PRO A 16 -9.09 -10.99 1.77
N PRO A 17 -8.30 -10.09 1.18
CA PRO A 17 -7.13 -10.49 0.43
C PRO A 17 -6.16 -11.25 1.35
N THR A 18 -5.55 -12.31 0.83
CA THR A 18 -4.51 -13.02 1.58
C THR A 18 -3.19 -12.29 1.47
N PHE A 19 -2.45 -12.18 2.58
CA PHE A 19 -1.12 -11.60 2.55
C PHE A 19 -0.14 -12.55 1.81
N PRO A 20 0.64 -12.07 0.83
CA PRO A 20 1.54 -12.91 0.06
C PRO A 20 2.75 -13.38 0.88
N ASP A 21 3.25 -14.59 0.59
CA ASP A 21 4.54 -15.05 1.12
C ASP A 21 5.67 -14.34 0.37
N MET A 22 6.36 -13.44 1.09
CA MET A 22 7.51 -12.70 0.58
C MET A 22 8.86 -13.32 0.96
N SER A 23 8.89 -14.53 1.55
CA SER A 23 10.13 -15.20 1.98
C SER A 23 11.14 -15.47 0.86
N ARG A 24 10.67 -15.43 -0.39
CA ARG A 24 11.47 -15.66 -1.61
C ARG A 24 11.84 -14.37 -2.35
N TYR A 25 11.37 -13.22 -1.86
CA TYR A 25 11.62 -11.95 -2.52
C TYR A 25 13.03 -11.46 -2.18
N THR A 26 13.66 -10.77 -3.12
CA THR A 26 15.01 -10.25 -2.96
C THR A 26 14.97 -8.91 -2.22
N PRO A 27 15.64 -8.76 -1.07
CA PRO A 27 15.68 -7.49 -0.37
C PRO A 27 16.52 -6.46 -1.14
N VAL A 28 16.01 -5.24 -1.29
CA VAL A 28 16.77 -4.09 -1.78
C VAL A 28 17.41 -3.30 -0.64
N ASN A 29 18.37 -2.44 -0.96
CA ASN A 29 18.93 -1.50 -0.01
C ASN A 29 18.01 -0.27 0.14
N SER A 30 17.57 0.05 1.36
CA SER A 30 16.68 1.18 1.60
C SER A 30 17.30 2.54 1.29
N VAL A 31 18.63 2.66 1.34
CA VAL A 31 19.37 3.89 1.00
C VAL A 31 19.12 4.31 -0.44
N ASP A 32 18.86 3.35 -1.35
CA ASP A 32 18.59 3.66 -2.76
C ASP A 32 17.24 4.38 -2.97
N TYR A 33 16.37 4.36 -1.95
CA TYR A 33 15.01 4.90 -1.94
C TYR A 33 14.87 6.11 -1.01
N GLU A 34 15.98 6.60 -0.44
CA GLU A 34 15.98 7.81 0.36
C GLU A 34 15.77 9.06 -0.51
N VAL A 35 14.83 9.91 -0.11
CA VAL A 35 14.60 11.24 -0.65
C VAL A 35 14.89 12.30 0.42
N ASP A 36 15.26 13.49 -0.03
CA ASP A 36 15.41 14.64 0.85
C ASP A 36 14.03 15.08 1.34
N ALA A 37 13.84 15.05 2.66
CA ALA A 37 12.64 15.52 3.35
C ALA A 37 12.96 16.73 4.24
N SER A 38 14.11 17.38 4.01
CA SER A 38 14.56 18.51 4.81
C SER A 38 13.62 19.70 4.68
N THR A 39 13.41 20.38 5.80
CA THR A 39 12.77 21.70 5.85
C THR A 39 13.82 22.74 6.24
N PRO A 40 13.58 24.05 6.04
CA PRO A 40 14.57 25.06 6.40
C PRO A 40 15.05 24.91 7.86
N GLY A 41 16.34 24.60 8.04
CA GLY A 41 16.95 24.39 9.36
C GLY A 41 16.83 22.98 9.95
N ILE A 42 16.16 22.04 9.27
CA ILE A 42 16.01 20.64 9.70
C ILE A 42 16.40 19.71 8.55
N HIS A 43 17.49 18.97 8.73
CA HIS A 43 17.89 17.92 7.80
C HIS A 43 17.11 16.65 8.08
N ALA A 44 16.39 16.14 7.08
CA ALA A 44 15.63 14.90 7.20
C ALA A 44 15.70 14.10 5.90
N ARG A 45 15.56 12.79 6.04
CA ARG A 45 15.44 11.85 4.91
C ARG A 45 14.21 11.00 5.12
N GLN A 46 13.57 10.64 4.03
CA GLN A 46 12.44 9.73 4.02
C GLN A 46 12.67 8.63 3.00
N VAL A 47 12.28 7.40 3.32
CA VAL A 47 12.31 6.31 2.35
C VAL A 47 10.97 6.29 1.62
N VAL A 48 11.00 6.49 0.30
CA VAL A 48 9.82 6.55 -0.57
C VAL A 48 10.05 5.70 -1.80
N PHE A 49 9.06 4.90 -2.18
CA PHE A 49 9.12 4.07 -3.37
C PHE A 49 7.83 4.14 -4.18
N LEU A 50 7.93 3.82 -5.46
CA LEU A 50 6.80 3.58 -6.33
C LEU A 50 6.54 2.08 -6.44
N THR A 51 5.28 1.69 -6.42
CA THR A 51 4.87 0.35 -6.88
C THR A 51 5.00 0.28 -8.42
N PRO A 52 5.02 -0.92 -9.01
CA PRO A 52 4.98 -1.08 -10.47
C PRO A 52 3.79 -0.37 -11.14
N ASP A 53 2.69 -0.16 -10.39
CA ASP A 53 1.48 0.53 -10.86
C ASP A 53 1.51 2.05 -10.64
N GLY A 54 2.64 2.60 -10.18
CA GLY A 54 2.81 4.02 -9.92
C GLY A 54 2.10 4.51 -8.65
N ILE A 55 1.79 3.62 -7.70
CA ILE A 55 1.30 4.00 -6.38
C ILE A 55 2.49 4.42 -5.54
N THR A 56 2.38 5.53 -4.82
CA THR A 56 3.48 6.02 -3.99
C THR A 56 3.30 5.55 -2.58
N CYS A 57 4.38 5.02 -2.03
CA CYS A 57 4.42 4.54 -0.67
C CYS A 57 5.65 5.07 0.05
N ASP A 58 5.51 5.35 1.34
CA ASP A 58 6.57 5.82 2.21
C ASP A 58 6.62 5.02 3.51
N PHE A 59 7.71 5.22 4.24
CA PHE A 59 7.87 4.74 5.61
C PHE A 59 7.88 5.93 6.56
N MET A 60 7.17 5.80 7.68
CA MET A 60 7.00 6.87 8.66
C MET A 60 7.52 6.52 10.05
N MET A 61 7.46 7.52 10.94
CA MET A 61 7.71 7.38 12.37
C MET A 61 6.47 7.87 13.15
N PRO A 62 5.85 7.06 14.03
CA PRO A 62 6.17 5.67 14.40
C PRO A 62 6.23 4.69 13.20
N PRO A 63 6.98 3.57 13.29
CA PRO A 63 7.21 2.68 12.15
C PRO A 63 5.92 2.14 11.54
N ALA A 64 5.58 2.64 10.37
CA ALA A 64 4.50 2.15 9.52
C ALA A 64 4.85 2.40 8.06
N ALA A 65 4.21 1.67 7.15
CA ALA A 65 4.24 1.97 5.73
C ALA A 65 2.88 2.52 5.33
N ILE A 66 2.87 3.58 4.53
CA ILE A 66 1.65 4.15 3.95
C ILE A 66 1.79 4.16 2.45
N CYS A 67 0.71 3.85 1.75
CA CYS A 67 0.55 4.15 0.35
C CYS A 67 -0.55 5.19 0.15
N THR A 68 -0.39 6.05 -0.85
CA THR A 68 -1.39 7.05 -1.25
C THR A 68 -1.60 7.04 -2.76
N GLY A 69 -2.85 7.23 -3.19
CA GLY A 69 -3.19 7.29 -4.60
C GLY A 69 -4.63 6.87 -4.88
N ASN A 70 -5.21 7.38 -5.96
CA ASN A 70 -6.55 6.99 -6.42
C ASN A 70 -6.54 5.84 -7.44
N ASN A 71 -5.36 5.25 -7.67
CA ASN A 71 -5.12 4.10 -8.54
C ASN A 71 -4.92 2.79 -7.75
N PHE A 72 -5.41 2.71 -6.50
CA PHE A 72 -5.40 1.45 -5.75
C PHE A 72 -6.19 0.38 -6.52
N PRO A 73 -5.62 -0.80 -6.81
CA PRO A 73 -6.31 -1.86 -7.52
C PRO A 73 -7.60 -2.25 -6.79
N SER A 74 -8.69 -2.47 -7.52
CA SER A 74 -9.97 -2.94 -6.95
C SER A 74 -10.56 -2.05 -5.84
N VAL A 75 -10.09 -0.81 -5.70
CA VAL A 75 -10.61 0.20 -4.78
C VAL A 75 -11.07 1.41 -5.59
N PRO A 76 -12.32 1.86 -5.44
CA PRO A 76 -12.77 3.10 -6.07
C PRO A 76 -11.93 4.31 -5.62
N PRO A 77 -11.64 5.28 -6.51
CA PRO A 77 -11.03 6.55 -6.13
C PRO A 77 -11.78 7.23 -4.98
N ALA A 78 -11.05 7.96 -4.13
CA ALA A 78 -11.69 8.80 -3.12
C ALA A 78 -12.56 9.88 -3.81
N THR A 79 -13.77 10.11 -3.30
CA THR A 79 -14.66 11.19 -3.81
C THR A 79 -14.02 12.57 -3.67
N THR A 80 -13.25 12.77 -2.59
CA THR A 80 -12.50 14.00 -2.30
C THR A 80 -11.10 13.61 -1.85
N GLY A 81 -10.08 14.23 -2.44
CA GLY A 81 -8.68 13.96 -2.10
C GLY A 81 -8.16 12.65 -2.71
N LEU A 82 -7.39 11.90 -1.93
CA LEU A 82 -6.76 10.63 -2.34
C LEU A 82 -7.10 9.52 -1.37
N ASN A 83 -7.13 8.28 -1.84
CA ASN A 83 -7.10 7.12 -0.94
C ASN A 83 -5.72 7.01 -0.27
N SER A 84 -5.76 6.51 0.96
CA SER A 84 -4.60 6.19 1.78
C SER A 84 -4.82 4.87 2.48
N ILE A 85 -3.77 4.07 2.63
CA ILE A 85 -3.80 2.86 3.44
C ILE A 85 -2.46 2.72 4.15
N GLY A 86 -2.50 2.44 5.44
CA GLY A 86 -1.32 2.27 6.27
C GLY A 86 -1.21 0.84 6.79
N THR A 87 -0.04 0.44 7.27
CA THR A 87 0.03 -0.78 8.10
C THR A 87 -0.64 -0.54 9.44
N ASP A 88 -0.63 0.70 9.94
CA ASP A 88 -1.20 1.13 11.23
C ASP A 88 -2.67 1.57 11.16
N TYR A 89 -3.25 1.75 9.97
CA TYR A 89 -4.67 2.05 9.77
C TYR A 89 -5.21 1.53 8.43
N GLY A 90 -6.51 1.23 8.38
CA GLY A 90 -7.18 0.74 7.18
C GLY A 90 -7.35 1.77 6.06
N LEU A 91 -8.05 1.40 4.99
CA LEU A 91 -8.32 2.32 3.87
C LEU A 91 -9.09 3.57 4.34
N ALA A 92 -8.55 4.76 4.08
CA ALA A 92 -9.17 6.03 4.43
C ALA A 92 -8.85 7.12 3.39
N PRO A 93 -9.76 8.09 3.16
CA PRO A 93 -9.48 9.25 2.32
C PRO A 93 -8.64 10.28 3.08
N ILE A 94 -7.71 10.94 2.38
CA ILE A 94 -6.87 12.02 2.89
C ILE A 94 -6.88 13.23 1.94
N GLY A 95 -6.58 14.42 2.47
CA GLY A 95 -6.60 15.66 1.67
C GLY A 95 -5.44 15.78 0.68
N SER A 96 -4.26 15.28 1.02
CA SER A 96 -3.04 15.36 0.21
C SER A 96 -2.19 14.12 0.40
N GLY A 97 -1.64 13.58 -0.69
CA GLY A 97 -0.82 12.37 -0.66
C GLY A 97 0.66 12.64 -0.48
N ILE A 98 1.43 11.56 -0.60
CA ILE A 98 2.89 11.60 -0.53
C ILE A 98 3.41 12.40 -1.75
N PRO A 99 4.23 13.45 -1.54
CA PRO A 99 4.74 14.28 -2.62
C PRO A 99 5.45 13.45 -3.70
N GLN A 100 5.04 13.64 -4.96
CA GLN A 100 5.74 13.06 -6.09
C GLN A 100 7.00 13.88 -6.39
N THR A 101 8.13 13.19 -6.50
CA THR A 101 9.36 13.78 -7.00
C THR A 101 9.82 13.02 -8.24
N ASN A 102 10.55 13.67 -9.14
CA ASN A 102 10.93 13.08 -10.43
C ASN A 102 11.90 11.88 -10.31
N ASN A 103 12.41 11.59 -9.12
CA ASN A 103 13.47 10.62 -8.89
C ASN A 103 13.03 9.45 -7.99
N LEU A 104 11.73 9.29 -7.74
CA LEU A 104 11.24 8.15 -6.98
C LEU A 104 11.54 6.85 -7.73
N ARG A 105 12.15 5.89 -7.03
CA ARG A 105 12.45 4.58 -7.61
C ARG A 105 11.26 3.64 -7.47
N THR A 106 11.00 2.89 -8.54
CA THR A 106 10.04 1.78 -8.50
C THR A 106 10.69 0.57 -7.83
N LEU A 107 10.01 -0.02 -6.85
CA LEU A 107 10.42 -1.30 -6.28
C LEU A 107 10.23 -2.39 -7.35
N PRO A 108 11.27 -3.15 -7.74
CA PRO A 108 11.12 -4.15 -8.78
C PRO A 108 10.24 -5.33 -8.33
N PRO A 109 9.54 -6.02 -9.24
CA PRO A 109 8.83 -7.25 -8.93
C PRO A 109 9.68 -8.28 -8.19
N PHE A 110 9.08 -9.02 -7.26
CA PHE A 110 9.71 -10.00 -6.37
C PHE A 110 10.83 -9.41 -5.50
N HIS A 111 10.74 -8.14 -5.15
CA HIS A 111 11.64 -7.50 -4.19
C HIS A 111 10.90 -7.01 -2.95
N THR A 112 11.64 -6.94 -1.85
CA THR A 112 11.19 -6.35 -0.59
C THR A 112 12.03 -5.14 -0.22
N LEU A 113 11.38 -4.16 0.39
CA LEU A 113 12.01 -2.99 1.00
C LEU A 113 11.61 -2.96 2.47
N THR A 114 12.60 -3.00 3.36
CA THR A 114 12.39 -3.04 4.81
C THR A 114 13.02 -1.83 5.47
N VAL A 115 12.24 -1.14 6.32
CA VAL A 115 12.68 0.01 7.13
C VAL A 115 12.11 -0.13 8.53
N ASN A 116 12.97 -0.09 9.56
CA ASN A 116 12.56 -0.12 10.97
C ASN A 116 11.56 -1.25 11.33
N GLY A 117 11.72 -2.44 10.74
CA GLY A 117 10.86 -3.61 10.98
C GLY A 117 9.58 -3.65 10.14
N VAL A 118 9.26 -2.60 9.40
CA VAL A 118 8.18 -2.58 8.41
C VAL A 118 8.72 -3.09 7.09
N THR A 119 8.03 -4.02 6.45
CA THR A 119 8.44 -4.63 5.18
C THR A 119 7.34 -4.49 4.15
N CYS A 120 7.68 -3.88 3.02
CA CYS A 120 6.86 -3.85 1.82
C CYS A 120 7.46 -4.75 0.74
N GLY A 121 6.63 -5.34 -0.10
CA GLY A 121 7.07 -6.06 -1.29
C GLY A 121 6.05 -5.98 -2.41
N VAL A 122 6.53 -6.23 -3.62
CA VAL A 122 5.72 -6.22 -4.84
C VAL A 122 5.95 -7.46 -5.67
N ASP A 123 4.95 -7.91 -6.43
CA ASP A 123 5.05 -9.05 -7.33
C ASP A 123 4.83 -8.67 -8.81
N ASP A 124 4.95 -9.66 -9.70
CA ASP A 124 4.72 -9.51 -11.14
C ASP A 124 3.24 -9.50 -11.55
N LYS A 125 2.34 -9.68 -10.58
CA LYS A 125 0.88 -9.66 -10.76
C LYS A 125 0.24 -8.36 -10.29
N ARG A 126 1.06 -7.32 -10.09
CA ARG A 126 0.61 -5.99 -9.61
C ARG A 126 0.05 -6.03 -8.19
N THR A 127 0.57 -6.95 -7.37
CA THR A 127 0.32 -6.96 -5.93
C THR A 127 1.40 -6.14 -5.24
N THR A 128 0.99 -5.23 -4.38
CA THR A 128 1.85 -4.60 -3.37
C THR A 128 1.33 -5.01 -2.00
N ALA A 129 2.21 -5.46 -1.11
CA ALA A 129 1.83 -5.80 0.24
C ALA A 129 2.84 -5.24 1.24
N CYS A 130 2.36 -4.66 2.34
CA CYS A 130 3.20 -4.16 3.41
C CYS A 130 2.74 -4.68 4.75
N LYS A 131 3.68 -4.97 5.64
CA LYS A 131 3.41 -5.36 7.02
C LYS A 131 4.32 -4.67 8.01
N ASP A 132 3.81 -4.37 9.19
CA ASP A 132 4.57 -3.85 10.32
C ASP A 132 5.10 -4.98 11.23
N SER A 133 5.85 -4.61 12.27
CA SER A 133 6.37 -5.54 13.27
C SER A 133 5.32 -6.05 14.26
N GLN A 134 4.13 -5.46 14.27
CA GLN A 134 3.00 -5.87 15.12
C GLN A 134 2.15 -6.95 14.44
N GLY A 135 2.38 -7.22 13.15
CA GLY A 135 1.63 -8.18 12.36
C GLY A 135 0.44 -7.57 11.63
N HIS A 136 0.26 -6.25 11.65
CA HIS A 136 -0.72 -5.61 10.78
C HIS A 136 -0.14 -5.45 9.37
N GLY A 137 -1.01 -5.45 8.37
CA GLY A 137 -0.59 -5.20 7.01
C GLY A 137 -1.71 -4.78 6.09
N PHE A 138 -1.36 -4.57 4.83
CA PHE A 138 -2.33 -4.38 3.78
C PHE A 138 -1.85 -5.05 2.49
N VAL A 139 -2.81 -5.26 1.59
CA VAL A 139 -2.61 -5.77 0.24
C VAL A 139 -3.30 -4.84 -0.75
N LEU A 140 -2.58 -4.44 -1.78
CA LEU A 140 -3.07 -3.73 -2.95
C LEU A 140 -2.91 -4.66 -4.16
N SER A 141 -3.99 -5.29 -4.66
CA SER A 141 -3.92 -6.29 -5.73
C SER A 141 -5.18 -6.24 -6.61
N PRO A 142 -5.07 -6.48 -7.94
CA PRO A 142 -6.24 -6.64 -8.79
C PRO A 142 -7.21 -7.74 -8.32
N ASN A 143 -6.72 -8.74 -7.57
CA ASN A 143 -7.54 -9.82 -7.04
C ASN A 143 -8.28 -9.46 -5.73
N GLY A 144 -8.01 -8.29 -5.17
CA GLY A 144 -8.58 -7.84 -3.90
C GLY A 144 -7.61 -6.95 -3.14
N SER A 145 -8.14 -5.86 -2.60
CA SER A 145 -7.38 -4.89 -1.83
C SER A 145 -8.01 -4.68 -0.46
N GLY A 146 -7.18 -4.54 0.56
CA GLY A 146 -7.67 -4.45 1.93
C GLY A 146 -6.57 -4.39 2.97
N TRP A 147 -6.99 -3.99 4.16
CA TRP A 147 -6.17 -3.99 5.37
C TRP A 147 -6.42 -5.25 6.18
N LEU A 148 -5.37 -5.75 6.83
CA LEU A 148 -5.34 -7.03 7.52
C LEU A 148 -4.86 -6.81 8.97
N PRO A 149 -5.67 -7.18 9.98
CA PRO A 149 -5.28 -7.04 11.39
C PRO A 149 -4.19 -8.03 11.83
N GLN A 150 -3.91 -9.07 11.03
CA GLN A 150 -2.88 -10.06 11.31
C GLN A 150 -2.38 -10.71 10.01
N VAL A 151 -1.06 -10.85 9.86
CA VAL A 151 -0.39 -11.45 8.69
C VAL A 151 0.81 -12.32 9.05
#